data_AF-A0A8H6VMF1-F1
#
_entry.id   AF-A0A8H6VMF1-F1
#
_cell.length_a   1.000
_cell.length_b   1.000
_cell.length_c   1.000
_cell.angle_alpha   90.00
_cell.angle_beta   90.00
_cell.angle_gamma   90.00
#
_symmetry.space_group_name_H-M   'P 1'
#
loop_
_entity.id
_entity.type
_entity.pdbx_description
1 polymer ?
#
loop_
_entity_poly.entity_id
_entity_poly.type
_entity_poly.pdbx_seq_one_letter_code
_entity_poly.pdbx_strand_id
1 'polypeptide(L)'
;MATTTMPPFTKLSFLILFLAIAYGMYIALEANLENFYIFTPEQLHKMSLDALEQHGNNTSAVVSSIVTQLRSIDSIRPYLSTTEEWMFNNAGGAMGAMYIIHASITEYLIIFGTAIGTEGHTGRHTADDYFHILKGEQLAFVPGEYEPEVYPAGSVHHLRRGDVKQ
;
A
#
# COMPACT_ATOMS: atom_id res chain seq x y z
N MET A 1 58.21 13.61 7.10
CA MET A 1 56.98 12.85 6.75
C MET A 1 56.34 13.53 5.55
N ALA A 2 56.39 12.91 4.37
CA ALA A 2 55.74 13.46 3.18
C ALA A 2 54.25 13.09 3.24
N THR A 3 53.37 14.09 3.24
CA THR A 3 51.93 13.92 3.09
C THR A 3 51.63 13.59 1.64
N THR A 4 51.38 12.32 1.34
CA THR A 4 50.90 11.85 0.05
C THR A 4 49.47 12.35 -0.16
N THR A 5 49.32 13.41 -0.97
CA THR A 5 48.01 13.90 -1.39
C THR A 5 47.45 12.95 -2.45
N MET A 6 46.22 12.46 -2.24
CA MET A 6 45.58 11.58 -3.22
C MET A 6 45.40 12.30 -4.57
N PRO A 7 45.50 11.59 -5.71
CA PRO A 7 45.28 12.17 -7.03
C PRO A 7 43.90 12.86 -7.11
N PRO A 8 43.77 13.96 -7.88
CA PRO A 8 42.56 14.80 -7.89
C PRO A 8 41.30 14.04 -8.32
N PHE A 9 41.43 12.98 -9.11
CA PHE A 9 40.31 12.19 -9.61
C PHE A 9 39.92 11.02 -8.69
N THR A 10 40.76 10.62 -7.73
CA THR A 10 40.53 9.42 -6.93
C THR A 10 39.24 9.50 -6.11
N LYS A 11 38.93 10.67 -5.54
CA LYS A 11 37.68 10.89 -4.80
C LYS A 11 36.44 10.80 -5.71
N LEU A 12 36.53 11.35 -6.92
CA LEU A 12 35.47 11.28 -7.90
C LEU A 12 35.24 9.85 -8.40
N SER A 13 36.32 9.10 -8.64
CA SER A 13 36.24 7.68 -9.00
C SER A 13 35.58 6.84 -7.90
N PHE A 14 35.92 7.07 -6.62
CA PHE A 14 35.26 6.40 -5.51
C PHE A 14 33.78 6.75 -5.39
N LEU A 15 33.42 8.02 -5.60
CA LEU A 15 32.00 8.44 -5.59
C LEU A 15 31.22 7.78 -6.72
N ILE A 16 31.75 7.77 -7.95
CA ILE A 16 31.10 7.13 -9.09
C ILE A 16 30.92 5.62 -8.85
N LEU A 17 31.96 4.96 -8.34
CA LEU A 17 31.89 3.53 -8.02
C LEU A 17 30.84 3.26 -6.94
N PHE A 18 30.81 4.07 -5.88
CA PHE A 18 29.80 3.96 -4.82
C PHE A 18 28.38 4.13 -5.37
N LEU A 19 28.13 5.15 -6.19
CA LEU A 19 26.82 5.38 -6.81
C LEU A 19 26.42 4.24 -7.74
N ALA A 20 27.37 3.70 -8.52
CA ALA A 20 27.11 2.56 -9.39
C ALA A 20 26.74 1.29 -8.59
N ILE A 21 27.43 1.03 -7.48
CA ILE A 21 27.10 -0.09 -6.58
C ILE A 21 25.74 0.13 -5.91
N ALA A 22 25.49 1.33 -5.39
CA ALA A 22 24.22 1.67 -4.75
C ALA A 22 23.04 1.54 -5.74
N TYR A 23 23.21 1.99 -6.98
CA TYR A 23 22.22 1.84 -8.04
C TYR A 23 22.01 0.37 -8.42
N GLY A 24 23.09 -0.40 -8.58
CA GLY A 24 23.00 -1.85 -8.83
C GLY A 24 22.26 -2.59 -7.71
N MET A 25 22.53 -2.22 -6.46
CA MET A 25 21.82 -2.76 -5.28
C MET A 25 20.35 -2.35 -5.28
N TYR A 26 20.04 -1.09 -5.60
CA TYR A 26 18.66 -0.61 -5.74
C TYR A 26 17.88 -1.42 -6.78
N ILE A 27 18.42 -1.61 -7.99
CA ILE A 27 17.77 -2.39 -9.04
C ILE A 27 17.58 -3.85 -8.60
N ALA A 28 18.57 -4.44 -7.92
CA ALA A 28 18.46 -5.81 -7.42
C ALA A 28 17.36 -5.93 -6.34
N LEU A 29 17.25 -4.96 -5.43
CA LEU A 29 16.20 -4.94 -4.41
C LEU A 29 14.82 -4.72 -5.03
N GLU A 30 14.67 -3.75 -5.94
CA GLU A 30 13.41 -3.49 -6.65
C GLU A 30 12.90 -4.72 -7.40
N ALA A 31 13.79 -5.41 -8.12
CA ALA A 31 13.43 -6.62 -8.87
C ALA A 31 13.02 -7.80 -7.97
N ASN A 32 13.30 -7.72 -6.66
CA ASN A 32 13.00 -8.77 -5.69
C ASN A 32 12.07 -8.28 -4.58
N LEU A 33 11.35 -7.16 -4.77
CA LEU A 33 10.49 -6.57 -3.74
C LEU A 33 9.46 -7.56 -3.20
N GLU A 34 8.90 -8.42 -4.06
CA GLU A 34 7.90 -9.43 -3.68
C GLU A 34 8.40 -10.41 -2.62
N ASN A 35 9.70 -10.68 -2.56
CA ASN A 35 10.28 -11.56 -1.54
C ASN A 35 10.29 -10.94 -0.13
N PHE A 36 10.04 -9.63 -0.02
CA PHE A 36 9.97 -8.91 1.23
C PHE A 36 8.53 -8.70 1.72
N TYR A 37 7.53 -9.06 0.90
CA TYR A 37 6.13 -8.89 1.27
C TYR A 37 5.65 -9.99 2.24
N ILE A 38 4.89 -9.56 3.23
CA ILE A 38 4.19 -10.39 4.21
C ILE A 38 2.82 -10.78 3.66
N PHE A 39 2.19 -9.89 2.88
CA PHE A 39 0.85 -10.09 2.33
C PHE A 39 0.88 -10.22 0.81
N THR A 40 -0.04 -11.02 0.25
CA THR A 40 -0.30 -11.01 -1.19
C THR A 40 -1.68 -10.44 -1.51
N PRO A 41 -1.85 -9.74 -2.65
CA PRO A 41 -3.16 -9.21 -3.07
C PRO A 41 -4.24 -10.30 -3.16
N GLU A 42 -3.90 -11.50 -3.63
CA GLU A 42 -4.83 -12.61 -3.78
C GLU A 42 -5.30 -13.13 -2.41
N GLN A 43 -4.38 -13.21 -1.45
CA GLN A 43 -4.69 -13.63 -0.08
C GLN A 43 -5.66 -12.63 0.58
N LEU A 44 -5.37 -11.33 0.49
CA LEU A 44 -6.20 -10.27 1.04
C LEU A 44 -7.58 -10.20 0.35
N HIS A 45 -7.61 -10.39 -0.98
CA HIS A 45 -8.86 -10.43 -1.72
C HIS A 45 -9.75 -11.60 -1.28
N LYS A 46 -9.16 -12.80 -1.16
CA LYS A 46 -9.87 -13.98 -0.70
C LYS A 46 -10.45 -13.78 0.70
N MET A 47 -9.65 -13.30 1.66
CA MET A 47 -10.12 -13.03 3.02
C MET A 47 -11.25 -12.00 3.04
N SER A 48 -11.16 -10.98 2.18
CA SER A 48 -12.21 -9.97 2.04
C SER A 48 -13.52 -10.59 1.56
N LEU A 49 -13.48 -11.41 0.51
CA LEU A 49 -14.67 -12.11 0.00
C LEU A 49 -15.26 -13.08 1.03
N ASP A 50 -14.43 -13.90 1.68
CA ASP A 50 -14.87 -14.86 2.69
C ASP A 50 -15.57 -14.13 3.88
N ALA A 51 -15.02 -12.97 4.30
CA ALA A 51 -15.63 -12.16 5.36
C ALA A 51 -16.95 -11.50 4.92
N LEU A 52 -17.04 -11.05 3.67
CA LEU A 52 -18.28 -10.49 3.10
C LEU A 52 -19.38 -11.54 3.00
N GLU A 53 -19.06 -12.77 2.60
CA GLU A 53 -20.02 -13.87 2.54
C GLU A 53 -20.57 -14.21 3.94
N GLN A 54 -19.72 -14.21 4.96
CA GLN A 54 -20.10 -14.56 6.33
C GLN A 54 -20.91 -13.47 7.06
N HIS A 55 -20.63 -12.19 6.77
CA HIS A 55 -21.14 -11.08 7.59
C HIS A 55 -21.97 -10.05 6.81
N GLY A 56 -22.03 -10.15 5.49
CA GLY A 56 -22.84 -9.32 4.61
C GLY A 56 -22.71 -7.83 4.90
N ASN A 57 -23.83 -7.19 5.26
CA ASN A 57 -23.90 -5.74 5.47
C ASN A 57 -23.31 -5.23 6.80
N ASN A 58 -22.86 -6.13 7.70
CA ASN A 58 -22.24 -5.76 8.96
C ASN A 58 -20.73 -5.52 8.77
N THR A 59 -20.38 -4.32 8.34
CA THR A 59 -18.99 -3.92 8.04
C THR A 59 -18.04 -4.08 9.22
N SER A 60 -18.51 -3.80 10.45
CA SER A 60 -17.68 -3.99 11.64
C SER A 60 -17.31 -5.46 11.81
N ALA A 61 -18.25 -6.38 11.61
CA ALA A 61 -17.98 -7.81 11.67
C ALA A 61 -17.09 -8.29 10.51
N VAL A 62 -17.26 -7.75 9.30
CA VAL A 62 -16.36 -8.01 8.15
C VAL A 62 -14.92 -7.65 8.51
N VAL A 63 -14.69 -6.42 8.99
CA VAL A 63 -13.35 -5.94 9.37
C VAL A 63 -12.76 -6.78 10.50
N SER A 64 -13.54 -7.04 11.57
CA SER A 64 -13.09 -7.88 12.67
C SER A 64 -12.72 -9.30 12.19
N SER A 65 -13.50 -9.89 11.29
CA SER A 65 -13.22 -11.21 10.72
C SER A 65 -11.90 -11.24 9.95
N ILE A 66 -11.64 -10.25 9.09
CA ILE A 66 -10.38 -10.14 8.34
C ILE A 66 -9.19 -10.04 9.30
N VAL A 67 -9.27 -9.14 10.29
CA VAL A 67 -8.19 -8.95 11.27
C VAL A 67 -7.97 -10.21 12.12
N THR A 68 -9.04 -10.89 12.54
CA THR A 68 -8.94 -12.16 13.27
C THR A 68 -8.29 -13.26 12.42
N GLN A 69 -8.66 -13.38 11.14
CA GLN A 69 -8.05 -14.33 10.21
C GLN A 69 -6.55 -14.06 10.04
N LEU A 70 -6.15 -12.80 9.84
CA LEU A 70 -4.73 -12.42 9.76
C LEU A 70 -3.98 -12.75 11.05
N ARG A 71 -4.57 -12.48 12.22
CA ARG A 71 -3.97 -12.81 13.52
C ARG A 71 -3.86 -14.32 13.76
N SER A 72 -4.67 -15.13 13.10
CA SER A 72 -4.62 -16.60 13.23
C SER A 72 -3.42 -17.22 12.50
N ILE A 73 -2.79 -16.48 11.59
CA ILE A 73 -1.64 -16.94 10.82
C ILE A 73 -0.36 -16.61 11.57
N ASP A 74 0.31 -17.63 12.10
CA ASP A 74 1.50 -17.46 12.96
C ASP A 74 2.66 -16.72 12.28
N SER A 75 2.83 -16.86 10.96
CA SER A 75 3.87 -16.14 10.22
C SER A 75 3.55 -14.65 10.03
N ILE A 76 2.27 -14.26 10.04
CA ILE A 76 1.82 -12.87 9.83
C ILE A 76 1.65 -12.14 11.16
N ARG A 77 1.15 -12.84 12.19
CA ARG A 77 0.79 -12.28 13.50
C ARG A 77 1.85 -11.36 14.12
N PRO A 78 3.17 -11.63 14.06
CA PRO A 78 4.19 -10.75 14.64
C PRO A 78 4.27 -9.36 13.99
N TYR A 79 3.77 -9.22 12.76
CA TYR A 79 3.84 -7.98 11.99
C TYR A 79 2.59 -7.10 12.14
N LEU A 80 1.56 -7.57 12.84
CA LEU A 80 0.30 -6.85 12.99
C LEU A 80 0.35 -5.91 14.20
N SER A 81 -0.31 -4.75 14.08
CA SER A 81 -0.56 -3.86 15.20
C SER A 81 -1.30 -4.59 16.33
N THR A 82 -0.96 -4.30 17.57
CA THR A 82 -1.65 -4.83 18.76
C THR A 82 -2.81 -3.94 19.20
N THR A 83 -2.91 -2.73 18.65
CA THR A 83 -3.94 -1.75 18.98
C THR A 83 -4.79 -1.43 17.75
N GLU A 84 -6.06 -1.11 18.00
CA GLU A 84 -6.96 -0.51 17.02
C GLU A 84 -7.07 0.98 17.33
N GLU A 85 -6.56 1.82 16.43
CA GLU A 85 -6.63 3.27 16.54
C GLU A 85 -7.14 3.85 15.22
N TRP A 86 -8.25 4.58 15.30
CA TRP A 86 -8.85 5.28 14.18
C TRP A 86 -8.43 6.75 14.17
N MET A 87 -7.99 7.22 13.02
CA MET A 87 -7.60 8.61 12.81
C MET A 87 -8.16 9.15 11.50
N PHE A 88 -8.44 10.45 11.47
CA PHE A 88 -8.80 11.12 10.23
C PHE A 88 -7.58 11.24 9.32
N ASN A 89 -7.82 11.02 8.03
CA ASN A 89 -6.85 11.18 6.96
C ASN A 89 -7.42 12.16 5.92
N ASN A 90 -6.71 13.27 5.72
CA ASN A 90 -7.06 14.32 4.76
C ASN A 90 -5.92 14.48 3.76
N ALA A 91 -6.14 14.06 2.51
CA ALA A 91 -5.13 14.09 1.46
C ALA A 91 -5.78 14.21 0.08
N GLY A 92 -5.13 14.92 -0.84
CA GLY A 92 -5.62 15.05 -2.22
C GLY A 92 -7.01 15.70 -2.37
N GLY A 93 -7.50 16.41 -1.35
CA GLY A 93 -8.88 16.94 -1.32
C GLY A 93 -9.91 15.96 -0.77
N ALA A 94 -9.56 14.69 -0.59
CA ALA A 94 -10.40 13.68 0.04
C ALA A 94 -10.22 13.66 1.56
N MET A 95 -11.28 13.25 2.27
CA MET A 95 -11.29 13.02 3.70
C MET A 95 -11.91 11.66 4.03
N GLY A 96 -11.20 10.89 4.85
CA GLY A 96 -11.69 9.63 5.40
C GLY A 96 -11.13 9.37 6.78
N ALA A 97 -11.39 8.18 7.30
CA ALA A 97 -10.76 7.65 8.49
C ALA A 97 -10.00 6.38 8.15
N MET A 98 -8.87 6.17 8.82
CA MET A 98 -8.06 4.97 8.66
C MET A 98 -7.72 4.31 9.99
N TYR A 99 -7.54 3.00 9.93
CA TYR A 99 -6.96 2.16 10.97
C TYR A 99 -5.80 1.36 10.37
N ILE A 100 -4.61 1.50 10.95
CA ILE A 100 -3.39 0.82 10.49
C ILE A 100 -3.29 -0.58 11.11
N ILE A 101 -3.32 -1.61 10.26
CA ILE A 101 -3.13 -3.02 10.64
C ILE A 101 -1.66 -3.41 10.61
N HIS A 102 -0.91 -2.93 9.60
CA HIS A 102 0.52 -3.19 9.43
C HIS A 102 1.19 -2.00 8.74
N ALA A 103 2.46 -1.73 9.08
CA ALA A 103 3.31 -0.81 8.34
C ALA A 103 4.79 -1.28 8.41
N SER A 104 5.44 -1.32 7.25
CA SER A 104 6.87 -1.56 7.10
C SER A 104 7.48 -0.61 6.05
N ILE A 105 8.73 -0.85 5.65
CA ILE A 105 9.40 -0.06 4.61
C ILE A 105 8.82 -0.39 3.22
N THR A 106 8.37 -1.63 3.00
CA THR A 106 8.00 -2.17 1.69
C THR A 106 6.50 -2.28 1.48
N GLU A 107 5.70 -2.33 2.54
CA GLU A 107 4.25 -2.46 2.45
C GLU A 107 3.53 -1.88 3.69
N TYR A 108 2.24 -1.61 3.54
CA TYR A 108 1.35 -1.29 4.64
C TYR A 108 -0.02 -1.93 4.39
N LEU A 109 -0.78 -2.17 5.46
CA LEU A 109 -2.16 -2.64 5.38
C LEU A 109 -3.01 -1.80 6.31
N ILE A 110 -4.07 -1.22 5.78
CA ILE A 110 -5.01 -0.39 6.53
C ILE A 110 -6.46 -0.79 6.23
N ILE A 111 -7.35 -0.45 7.16
CA ILE A 111 -8.76 -0.23 6.84
C ILE A 111 -8.93 1.25 6.59
N PHE A 112 -9.56 1.62 5.47
CA PHE A 112 -9.88 3.00 5.13
C PHE A 112 -11.34 3.12 4.72
N GLY A 113 -11.96 4.24 5.04
CA GLY A 113 -13.29 4.56 4.52
C GLY A 113 -13.84 5.88 5.04
N THR A 114 -15.05 6.20 4.60
CA THR A 114 -15.84 7.35 5.03
C THR A 114 -17.30 6.93 5.15
N ALA A 115 -17.98 7.43 6.18
CA ALA A 115 -19.41 7.15 6.38
C ALA A 115 -20.33 8.08 5.56
N ILE A 116 -19.77 9.12 4.93
CA ILE A 116 -20.53 10.17 4.23
C ILE A 116 -20.09 10.39 2.77
N GLY A 117 -19.16 9.59 2.27
CA GLY A 117 -18.56 9.78 0.95
C GLY A 117 -17.40 10.78 0.96
N THR A 118 -16.61 10.78 -0.12
CA THR A 118 -15.52 11.72 -0.38
C THR A 118 -15.12 11.63 -1.85
N GLU A 119 -14.49 12.68 -2.38
CA GLU A 119 -13.81 12.68 -3.68
C GLU A 119 -12.45 13.37 -3.53
N GLY A 120 -11.54 13.17 -4.48
CA GLY A 120 -10.25 13.84 -4.47
C GLY A 120 -9.29 13.22 -5.45
N HIS A 121 -8.01 13.57 -5.34
CA HIS A 121 -6.93 13.08 -6.17
C HIS A 121 -6.26 11.89 -5.47
N THR A 122 -6.08 10.75 -6.15
CA THR A 122 -5.47 9.53 -5.56
C THR A 122 -4.06 9.76 -5.02
N GLY A 123 -3.35 10.72 -5.62
CA GLY A 123 -1.92 10.89 -5.44
C GLY A 123 -1.16 10.17 -6.55
N ARG A 124 0.16 10.41 -6.61
CA ARG A 124 1.08 9.64 -7.46
C ARG A 124 2.07 8.94 -6.54
N HIS A 125 1.91 7.62 -6.41
CA HIS A 125 2.68 6.83 -5.45
C HIS A 125 3.75 5.99 -6.14
N THR A 126 4.84 5.72 -5.42
CA THR A 126 5.88 4.77 -5.82
C THR A 126 5.57 3.34 -5.38
N ALA A 127 4.31 3.07 -5.04
CA ALA A 127 3.79 1.77 -4.63
C ALA A 127 2.56 1.42 -5.48
N ASP A 128 2.23 0.14 -5.53
CA ASP A 128 0.93 -0.34 -6.01
C ASP A 128 -0.06 -0.30 -4.84
N ASP A 129 -1.24 0.28 -5.07
CA ASP A 129 -2.31 0.31 -4.07
C ASP A 129 -3.46 -0.61 -4.53
N TYR A 130 -3.86 -1.53 -3.66
CA TYR A 130 -4.97 -2.45 -3.88
C TYR A 130 -6.10 -2.12 -2.93
N PHE A 131 -7.20 -1.60 -3.47
CA PHE A 131 -8.40 -1.27 -2.70
C PHE A 131 -9.40 -2.42 -2.79
N HIS A 132 -9.47 -3.26 -1.76
CA HIS A 132 -10.51 -4.29 -1.63
C HIS A 132 -11.79 -3.65 -1.08
N ILE A 133 -12.83 -3.56 -1.89
CA ILE A 133 -14.04 -2.83 -1.51
C ILE A 133 -14.91 -3.69 -0.59
N LEU A 134 -14.94 -3.34 0.71
CA LEU A 134 -15.73 -4.08 1.70
C LEU A 134 -17.19 -3.63 1.79
N LYS A 135 -17.48 -2.36 1.47
CA LYS A 135 -18.85 -1.83 1.46
C LYS A 135 -18.93 -0.58 0.60
N GLY A 136 -20.09 -0.39 -0.01
CA GLY A 136 -20.35 0.74 -0.87
C GLY A 136 -19.71 0.55 -2.23
N GLU A 137 -19.22 1.64 -2.79
CA GLU A 137 -18.67 1.71 -4.14
C GLU A 137 -17.53 2.73 -4.14
N GLN A 138 -16.45 2.39 -4.85
CA GLN A 138 -15.41 3.34 -5.23
C GLN A 138 -15.58 3.66 -6.71
N LEU A 139 -15.59 4.96 -7.01
CA LEU A 139 -15.48 5.45 -8.37
C LEU A 139 -14.04 5.87 -8.61
N ALA A 140 -13.55 5.66 -9.83
CA ALA A 140 -12.26 6.19 -10.25
C ALA A 140 -12.39 6.81 -11.65
N PHE A 141 -11.68 7.91 -11.87
CA PHE A 141 -11.71 8.64 -13.13
C PHE A 141 -10.31 8.95 -13.64
N VAL A 142 -10.08 8.67 -14.92
CA VAL A 142 -8.86 8.99 -15.64
C VAL A 142 -9.13 10.15 -16.61
N PRO A 143 -8.33 11.23 -16.59
CA PRO A 143 -8.52 12.36 -17.51
C PRO A 143 -8.53 11.93 -18.98
N GLY A 144 -9.58 12.33 -19.71
CA GLY A 144 -9.78 12.00 -21.12
C GLY A 144 -10.83 10.92 -21.36
N GLU A 145 -11.16 10.15 -20.34
CA GLU A 145 -12.34 9.26 -20.35
C GLU A 145 -13.61 10.08 -20.05
N TYR A 146 -14.77 9.53 -20.40
CA TYR A 146 -16.07 10.19 -20.19
C TYR A 146 -17.00 9.41 -19.26
N GLU A 147 -16.64 8.18 -18.91
CA GLU A 147 -17.37 7.33 -17.98
C GLU A 147 -16.45 6.94 -16.83
N PRO A 148 -16.96 6.80 -15.59
CA PRO A 148 -16.17 6.38 -14.46
C PRO A 148 -15.88 4.88 -14.51
N GLU A 149 -14.74 4.48 -13.95
CA GLU A 149 -14.54 3.11 -13.51
C GLU A 149 -15.32 2.91 -12.20
N VAL A 150 -16.05 1.79 -12.09
CA VAL A 150 -16.96 1.52 -10.98
C VAL A 150 -16.53 0.24 -10.26
N TYR A 151 -16.23 0.36 -8.97
CA TYR A 151 -15.75 -0.73 -8.12
C TYR A 151 -16.73 -0.96 -6.96
N PRO A 152 -17.71 -1.89 -7.11
CA PRO A 152 -18.67 -2.21 -6.06
C PRO A 152 -18.04 -3.10 -4.96
N ALA A 153 -18.76 -3.32 -3.87
CA ALA A 153 -18.37 -4.26 -2.82
C ALA A 153 -18.01 -5.65 -3.38
N GLY A 154 -16.91 -6.23 -2.89
CA GLY A 154 -16.34 -7.48 -3.36
C GLY A 154 -15.41 -7.33 -4.57
N SER A 155 -15.23 -6.14 -5.14
CA SER A 155 -14.25 -5.90 -6.20
C SER A 155 -12.89 -5.43 -5.66
N VAL A 156 -11.91 -5.31 -6.55
CA VAL A 156 -10.59 -4.72 -6.26
C VAL A 156 -10.27 -3.64 -7.28
N HIS A 157 -10.00 -2.42 -6.79
CA HIS A 157 -9.35 -1.40 -7.60
C HIS A 157 -7.83 -1.52 -7.40
N HIS A 158 -7.10 -1.84 -8.47
CA HIS A 158 -5.63 -1.81 -8.49
C HIS A 158 -5.18 -0.50 -9.11
N LEU A 159 -4.70 0.42 -8.28
CA LEU A 159 -4.02 1.62 -8.72
C LEU A 159 -2.53 1.30 -8.87
N ARG A 160 -2.04 1.25 -10.10
CA ARG A 160 -0.66 0.86 -10.37
C ARG A 160 0.30 1.95 -9.95
N ARG A 161 1.51 1.54 -9.59
CA ARG A 161 2.63 2.45 -9.32
C ARG A 161 2.74 3.54 -10.40
N GLY A 162 2.69 4.80 -9.97
CA GLY A 162 2.82 5.97 -10.83
C GLY A 162 1.55 6.45 -11.53
N ASP A 163 0.49 5.63 -11.55
CA ASP A 163 -0.82 6.02 -12.08
C ASP A 163 -1.47 7.07 -11.18
N VAL A 164 -2.37 7.86 -11.76
CA VAL A 164 -3.07 8.96 -11.10
C VAL A 164 -4.52 8.97 -11.56
N LYS A 165 -5.45 9.04 -10.60
CA LYS A 165 -6.89 9.14 -10.85
C LYS A 165 -7.54 10.17 -9.90
N GLN A 166 -8.77 10.55 -10.22
CA GLN A 166 -9.72 11.07 -9.22
C GLN A 166 -10.44 9.88 -8.57
#